data_AF-A0A0A9YGJ4-F1
#
_entry.id   AF-A0A0A9YGJ4-F1
#
_cell.length_a   1.000
_cell.length_b   1.000
_cell.length_c   1.000
_cell.angle_alpha   90.00
_cell.angle_beta   90.00
_cell.angle_gamma   90.00
#
_symmetry.space_group_name_H-M   'P 1'
#
loop_
_entity.id
_entity.type
_entity.pdbx_description
1 polymer ?
#
loop_
_entity_poly.entity_id
_entity_poly.type
_entity_poly.pdbx_seq_one_letter_code
_entity_poly.pdbx_strand_id
1 'polypeptide(L)'
;LPGIQVDVYQSNATVVTLNNVQKEMTGLYKCEVSADAPFFHTVIRSSNLVVIEKPVTVPEILVEKTKYSLGEKIRANCTSRSSYPAANLTFYVNNMPIRTSDLTKLYWYVKSERGGLETSLLELETTAVPSLFVDGRLRLRCIATQYSLYRKAADAWLQEDMPQLAHVLGPSHPNPDFEESGQSAVQCSFTFYLSE
;
A
#
# COMPACT_ATOMS: atom_id res chain seq x y z
N LEU A 1 -13.04 -1.29 -36.58
CA LEU A 1 -13.01 -1.99 -35.28
C LEU A 1 -13.70 -3.34 -35.45
N PRO A 2 -12.99 -4.41 -35.82
CA PRO A 2 -13.57 -5.74 -35.72
C PRO A 2 -13.92 -6.03 -34.24
N GLY A 3 -15.11 -6.57 -33.96
CA GLY A 3 -15.36 -7.30 -32.71
C GLY A 3 -15.85 -6.53 -31.48
N ILE A 4 -16.36 -5.30 -31.57
CA ILE A 4 -17.10 -4.69 -30.44
C ILE A 4 -18.42 -5.45 -30.26
N GLN A 5 -18.57 -6.12 -29.13
CA GLN A 5 -19.79 -6.86 -28.78
C GLN A 5 -20.54 -6.07 -27.71
N VAL A 6 -21.74 -5.59 -28.05
CA VAL A 6 -22.59 -4.87 -27.10
C VAL A 6 -23.52 -5.86 -26.42
N ASP A 7 -23.56 -5.84 -25.09
CA ASP A 7 -24.58 -6.54 -24.33
C ASP A 7 -25.87 -5.71 -24.36
N VAL A 8 -26.77 -6.04 -25.28
CA VAL A 8 -28.05 -5.32 -25.44
C VAL A 8 -28.93 -5.47 -24.19
N TYR A 9 -28.83 -6.58 -23.46
CA TYR A 9 -29.65 -6.83 -22.28
C TYR A 9 -29.18 -6.05 -21.05
N GLN A 10 -27.88 -5.73 -20.97
CA GLN A 10 -27.30 -4.88 -19.93
C GLN A 10 -27.05 -3.44 -20.38
N SER A 11 -27.54 -3.05 -21.55
CA SER A 11 -27.44 -1.69 -22.08
C SER A 11 -28.81 -1.02 -22.08
N ASN A 12 -28.81 0.31 -22.04
CA ASN A 12 -30.01 1.14 -22.14
C ASN A 12 -29.70 2.46 -22.86
N ALA A 13 -30.60 3.44 -22.77
CA ALA A 13 -30.46 4.73 -23.43
C ALA A 13 -29.26 5.58 -22.97
N THR A 14 -28.67 5.30 -21.80
CA THR A 14 -27.56 6.09 -21.22
C THR A 14 -26.33 5.26 -20.88
N VAL A 15 -26.45 3.93 -20.83
CA VAL A 15 -25.38 2.99 -20.46
C VAL A 15 -25.19 1.97 -21.57
N VAL A 16 -23.95 1.82 -22.02
CA VAL A 16 -23.55 0.79 -22.99
C VAL A 16 -22.61 -0.19 -22.30
N THR A 17 -23.01 -1.46 -22.24
CA THR A 17 -22.20 -2.54 -21.70
C THR A 17 -21.53 -3.30 -22.83
N LEU A 18 -20.20 -3.45 -22.76
CA LEU A 18 -19.40 -4.13 -23.77
C LEU A 18 -18.92 -5.48 -23.24
N ASN A 19 -19.07 -6.51 -24.06
CA ASN A 19 -18.58 -7.86 -23.82
C ASN A 19 -17.26 -8.10 -24.54
N ASN A 20 -16.45 -9.03 -23.99
CA ASN A 20 -15.19 -9.47 -24.57
C ASN A 20 -14.23 -8.30 -24.91
N VAL A 21 -14.09 -7.34 -23.98
CA VAL A 21 -13.29 -6.14 -24.19
C VAL A 21 -11.80 -6.51 -24.24
N GLN A 22 -11.14 -6.09 -25.31
CA GLN A 22 -9.71 -6.32 -25.56
C GLN A 22 -8.91 -5.01 -25.43
N LYS A 23 -7.61 -5.10 -25.17
CA LYS A 23 -6.75 -3.92 -24.93
C LYS A 23 -6.76 -2.92 -26.08
N GLU A 24 -6.85 -3.43 -27.31
CA GLU A 24 -6.88 -2.67 -28.56
C GLU A 24 -8.17 -1.84 -28.71
N MET A 25 -9.18 -2.08 -27.86
CA MET A 25 -10.40 -1.28 -27.79
C MET A 25 -10.23 0.01 -26.97
N THR A 26 -9.05 0.25 -26.39
CA THR A 26 -8.69 1.54 -25.78
C THR A 26 -8.72 2.64 -26.84
N GLY A 27 -9.41 3.74 -26.56
CA GLY A 27 -9.51 4.83 -27.53
C GLY A 27 -10.59 5.85 -27.22
N LEU A 28 -10.89 6.71 -28.20
CA LEU A 28 -11.90 7.75 -28.10
C LEU A 28 -13.28 7.19 -28.44
N TYR A 29 -14.20 7.24 -27.48
CA TYR A 29 -15.59 6.86 -27.65
C TYR A 29 -16.46 8.13 -27.72
N LYS A 30 -17.53 8.06 -28.52
CA LYS A 30 -18.49 9.15 -28.69
C LYS A 30 -19.89 8.68 -28.34
N CYS A 31 -20.61 9.49 -27.58
CA CYS A 31 -22.04 9.35 -27.34
C CYS A 31 -22.74 10.43 -28.16
N GLU A 32 -23.65 10.00 -29.03
CA GLU A 32 -24.47 10.85 -29.89
C GLU A 32 -25.93 10.69 -29.50
N VAL A 33 -26.60 11.82 -29.25
CA VAL A 33 -28.03 11.88 -28.96
C VAL A 33 -28.67 12.83 -29.97
N SER A 34 -29.66 12.33 -30.70
CA SER A 34 -30.37 13.08 -31.73
C SER A 34 -31.86 13.19 -31.39
N ALA A 35 -32.40 14.40 -31.44
CA ALA A 35 -33.82 14.67 -31.32
C ALA A 35 -34.51 14.51 -32.68
N ASP A 36 -35.76 14.03 -32.67
CA ASP A 36 -36.58 13.86 -33.88
C ASP A 36 -37.31 15.16 -34.26
N ALA A 37 -38.14 15.10 -35.31
CA ALA A 37 -38.93 16.20 -35.81
C ALA A 37 -39.67 16.97 -34.69
N PRO A 38 -39.85 18.30 -34.84
CA PRO A 38 -39.48 19.13 -35.99
C PRO A 38 -38.09 19.79 -35.90
N PHE A 39 -37.37 19.64 -34.79
CA PHE A 39 -36.19 20.48 -34.49
C PHE A 39 -34.83 19.83 -34.78
N PHE A 40 -34.77 18.52 -35.01
CA PHE A 40 -33.58 17.77 -35.46
C PHE A 40 -32.25 18.29 -34.88
N HIS A 41 -32.09 18.18 -33.56
CA HIS A 41 -30.86 18.58 -32.87
C HIS A 41 -30.03 17.36 -32.51
N THR A 42 -28.73 17.37 -32.84
CA THR A 42 -27.78 16.31 -32.47
C THR A 42 -26.73 16.87 -31.52
N VAL A 43 -26.54 16.20 -30.39
CA VAL A 43 -25.51 16.50 -29.40
C VAL A 43 -24.53 15.34 -29.35
N ILE A 44 -23.24 15.66 -29.48
CA ILE A 44 -22.16 14.67 -29.42
C ILE A 44 -21.24 15.01 -28.26
N ARG A 45 -20.97 14.02 -27.41
CA ARG A 45 -19.95 14.07 -26.37
C ARG A 45 -18.93 12.98 -26.61
N SER A 46 -17.66 13.24 -26.31
CA SER A 46 -16.58 12.28 -26.50
C SER A 46 -15.76 12.12 -25.23
N SER A 47 -15.27 10.90 -24.97
CA SER A 47 -14.37 10.61 -23.85
C SER A 47 -13.43 9.46 -24.23
N ASN A 48 -12.22 9.46 -23.66
CA ASN A 48 -11.28 8.35 -23.83
C ASN A 48 -11.61 7.23 -22.84
N LEU A 49 -11.74 6.01 -23.35
CA LEU A 49 -11.83 4.80 -22.54
C LEU A 49 -10.51 4.05 -22.60
N VAL A 50 -10.05 3.56 -21.45
CA VAL A 50 -8.87 2.71 -21.33
C VAL A 50 -9.32 1.36 -20.83
N VAL A 51 -8.95 0.32 -21.58
CA VAL A 51 -9.18 -1.06 -21.17
C VAL A 51 -8.05 -1.46 -20.24
N ILE A 52 -8.41 -2.02 -19.09
CA ILE A 52 -7.44 -2.42 -18.08
C ILE A 52 -7.51 -3.92 -17.81
N GLU A 53 -6.35 -4.49 -17.50
CA GLU A 53 -6.21 -5.78 -16.86
C GLU A 53 -5.68 -5.53 -15.45
N LYS A 54 -6.49 -5.85 -14.43
CA LYS A 54 -6.10 -5.70 -13.03
C LYS A 54 -4.96 -6.66 -12.67
N PRO A 55 -4.08 -6.29 -11.72
CA PRO A 55 -3.10 -7.22 -11.18
C PRO A 55 -3.75 -8.52 -10.69
N VAL A 56 -3.07 -9.64 -10.91
CA VAL A 56 -3.55 -10.99 -10.53
C VAL A 56 -3.56 -11.14 -9.01
N THR A 57 -2.57 -10.56 -8.33
CA THR A 57 -2.39 -10.64 -6.88
C THR A 57 -2.28 -9.24 -6.26
N VAL A 58 -2.45 -9.18 -4.94
CA VAL A 58 -2.09 -8.00 -4.15
C VAL A 58 -0.59 -7.71 -4.29
N PRO A 59 -0.13 -6.46 -4.10
CA PRO A 59 1.29 -6.16 -4.17
C PRO A 59 2.07 -6.97 -3.13
N GLU A 60 3.32 -7.30 -3.44
CA GLU A 60 4.24 -8.04 -2.56
C GLU A 60 5.32 -7.09 -2.05
N ILE A 61 5.66 -7.15 -0.77
CA ILE A 61 6.80 -6.43 -0.20
C ILE A 61 7.88 -7.43 0.20
N LEU A 62 9.09 -7.19 -0.29
CA LEU A 62 10.30 -7.91 0.12
C LEU A 62 11.22 -6.93 0.85
N VAL A 63 11.74 -7.33 2.01
CA VAL A 63 12.66 -6.54 2.83
C VAL A 63 13.96 -7.31 3.01
N GLU A 64 15.09 -6.60 3.06
CA GLU A 64 16.41 -7.24 3.22
C GLU A 64 16.58 -7.87 4.61
N LYS A 65 16.13 -7.18 5.65
CA LYS A 65 16.19 -7.60 7.06
C LYS A 65 14.90 -7.20 7.78
N THR A 66 14.66 -7.79 8.94
CA THR A 66 13.52 -7.45 9.81
C THR A 66 13.92 -6.66 11.04
N LYS A 67 15.23 -6.54 11.33
CA LYS A 67 15.80 -5.78 12.45
C LYS A 67 16.90 -4.85 11.92
N TYR A 68 16.95 -3.63 12.45
CA TYR A 68 17.87 -2.59 11.98
C TYR A 68 18.41 -1.76 13.15
N SER A 69 19.71 -1.48 13.11
CA SER A 69 20.33 -0.50 13.99
C SER A 69 20.12 0.91 13.45
N LEU A 70 20.06 1.90 14.33
CA LEU A 70 20.00 3.31 13.92
C LEU A 70 21.22 3.68 13.06
N GLY A 71 20.97 4.38 11.95
CA GLY A 71 21.97 4.73 10.93
C GLY A 71 22.12 3.71 9.79
N GLU A 72 21.56 2.50 9.92
CA GLU A 72 21.61 1.48 8.86
C GLU A 72 20.69 1.82 7.68
N LYS A 73 21.00 1.30 6.49
CA LYS A 73 20.13 1.41 5.31
C LYS A 73 19.06 0.33 5.32
N ILE A 74 17.81 0.75 5.34
CA ILE A 74 16.62 -0.07 5.13
C ILE A 74 16.36 -0.15 3.62
N ARG A 75 16.34 -1.37 3.09
CA ARG A 75 16.03 -1.65 1.68
C ARG A 75 14.82 -2.55 1.55
N ALA A 76 13.88 -2.12 0.71
CA ALA A 76 12.66 -2.85 0.44
C ALA A 76 12.25 -2.72 -1.02
N ASN A 77 11.61 -3.77 -1.55
CA ASN A 77 11.05 -3.79 -2.88
C ASN A 77 9.55 -4.09 -2.80
N CYS A 78 8.74 -3.27 -3.46
CA CYS A 78 7.34 -3.56 -3.69
C CYS A 78 7.13 -3.94 -5.16
N THR A 79 6.44 -5.06 -5.40
CA THR A 79 6.14 -5.56 -6.74
C THR A 79 4.64 -5.76 -6.92
N SER A 80 4.07 -5.27 -8.04
CA SER A 80 2.70 -5.60 -8.48
C SER A 80 2.76 -6.25 -9.86
N ARG A 81 2.34 -7.52 -9.93
CA ARG A 81 2.57 -8.37 -11.11
C ARG A 81 1.43 -8.35 -12.11
N SER A 82 1.80 -8.45 -13.38
CA SER A 82 0.95 -8.87 -14.49
C SER A 82 -0.36 -8.06 -14.59
N SER A 83 -0.25 -6.79 -14.95
CA SER A 83 -1.37 -5.86 -15.12
C SER A 83 -1.21 -5.04 -16.39
N TYR A 84 -2.28 -4.43 -16.89
CA TYR A 84 -2.19 -3.50 -18.01
C TYR A 84 -3.16 -2.32 -17.82
N PRO A 85 -2.70 -1.07 -17.87
CA PRO A 85 -1.31 -0.63 -17.72
C PRO A 85 -0.72 -1.04 -16.35
N ALA A 86 0.59 -0.93 -16.18
CA ALA A 86 1.25 -1.20 -14.90
C ALA A 86 0.62 -0.41 -13.74
N ALA A 87 0.42 -1.07 -12.60
CA ALA A 87 -0.14 -0.42 -11.41
C ALA A 87 0.84 0.63 -10.83
N ASN A 88 0.32 1.76 -10.37
CA ASN A 88 1.08 2.77 -9.63
C ASN A 88 1.33 2.29 -8.20
N LEU A 89 2.60 2.24 -7.82
CA LEU A 89 3.04 1.82 -6.49
C LEU A 89 3.38 3.02 -5.62
N THR A 90 3.07 2.95 -4.33
CA THR A 90 3.44 3.98 -3.36
C THR A 90 3.77 3.36 -2.01
N PHE A 91 4.92 3.72 -1.46
CA PHE A 91 5.31 3.35 -0.10
C PHE A 91 4.80 4.36 0.93
N TYR A 92 4.44 3.82 2.08
CA TYR A 92 4.07 4.54 3.29
C TYR A 92 4.88 3.97 4.45
N VAL A 93 5.39 4.85 5.31
CA VAL A 93 6.01 4.48 6.58
C VAL A 93 5.13 5.03 7.69
N ASN A 94 4.67 4.16 8.59
CA ASN A 94 3.76 4.51 9.69
C ASN A 94 2.55 5.34 9.22
N ASN A 95 1.93 4.92 8.12
CA ASN A 95 0.80 5.58 7.43
C ASN A 95 1.09 6.93 6.78
N MET A 96 2.33 7.41 6.81
CA MET A 96 2.74 8.62 6.12
C MET A 96 3.36 8.28 4.75
N PRO A 97 2.94 8.95 3.65
CA PRO A 97 3.51 8.69 2.34
C PRO A 97 4.98 9.11 2.33
N ILE A 98 5.84 8.22 1.86
CA ILE A 98 7.27 8.52 1.77
C ILE A 98 7.59 9.21 0.44
N ARG A 99 8.50 10.19 0.48
CA ARG A 99 8.99 10.92 -0.69
C ARG A 99 10.52 10.89 -0.71
N THR A 100 11.09 11.17 -1.87
CA THR A 100 12.54 11.29 -2.02
C THR A 100 13.09 12.44 -1.18
N SER A 101 14.23 12.21 -0.52
CA SER A 101 14.98 13.16 0.31
C SER A 101 16.44 12.72 0.38
N ASP A 102 17.30 13.48 1.06
CA ASP A 102 18.71 13.10 1.24
C ASP A 102 18.87 11.73 1.93
N LEU A 103 17.92 11.38 2.81
CA LEU A 103 17.91 10.10 3.53
C LEU A 103 17.15 9.00 2.80
N THR A 104 16.29 9.33 1.83
CA THR A 104 15.37 8.39 1.19
C THR A 104 15.42 8.47 -0.32
N LYS A 105 15.69 7.32 -0.95
CA LYS A 105 15.68 7.16 -2.41
C LYS A 105 14.58 6.18 -2.80
N LEU A 106 13.89 6.51 -3.90
CA LEU A 106 12.85 5.68 -4.50
C LEU A 106 13.21 5.45 -5.96
N TYR A 107 13.19 4.20 -6.40
CA TYR A 107 13.43 3.84 -7.79
C TYR A 107 12.24 3.05 -8.33
N TRP A 108 11.58 3.60 -9.35
CA TRP A 108 10.46 2.95 -10.02
C TRP A 108 10.92 2.40 -11.37
N TYR A 109 10.42 1.23 -11.73
CA TYR A 109 10.59 0.68 -13.08
C TYR A 109 9.43 -0.24 -13.43
N VAL A 110 9.20 -0.40 -14.73
CA VAL A 110 8.16 -1.28 -15.28
C VAL A 110 8.84 -2.33 -16.14
N LYS A 111 8.48 -3.59 -15.90
CA LYS A 111 8.92 -4.72 -16.70
C LYS A 111 7.78 -5.22 -17.57
N SER A 112 7.97 -5.22 -18.88
CA SER A 112 7.04 -5.85 -19.80
C SER A 112 7.10 -7.39 -19.69
N GLU A 113 5.95 -8.02 -19.81
CA GLU A 113 5.74 -9.47 -19.75
C GLU A 113 5.09 -9.98 -21.04
N ARG A 114 4.93 -11.30 -21.14
CA ARG A 114 4.23 -11.93 -22.27
C ARG A 114 2.78 -11.47 -22.31
N GLY A 115 2.22 -11.40 -23.52
CA GLY A 115 0.83 -10.99 -23.71
C GLY A 115 0.58 -9.50 -23.52
N GLY A 116 1.62 -8.66 -23.46
CA GLY A 116 1.47 -7.21 -23.28
C GLY A 116 1.00 -6.83 -21.87
N LEU A 117 1.31 -7.64 -20.88
CA LEU A 117 1.14 -7.31 -19.47
C LEU A 117 2.41 -6.66 -18.94
N GLU A 118 2.28 -5.96 -17.82
CA GLU A 118 3.33 -5.18 -17.20
C GLU A 118 3.36 -5.44 -15.69
N THR A 119 4.57 -5.56 -15.17
CA THR A 119 4.84 -5.63 -13.74
C THR A 119 5.51 -4.33 -13.31
N SER A 120 4.91 -3.64 -12.35
CA SER A 120 5.52 -2.47 -11.72
C SER A 120 6.32 -2.87 -10.49
N LEU A 121 7.47 -2.22 -10.33
CA LEU A 121 8.35 -2.40 -9.19
C LEU A 121 8.73 -1.02 -8.62
N LEU A 122 8.71 -0.92 -7.30
CA LEU A 122 9.14 0.25 -6.54
C LEU A 122 10.14 -0.19 -5.48
N GLU A 123 11.36 0.28 -5.62
CA GLU A 123 12.44 0.06 -4.65
C GLU A 123 12.56 1.26 -3.73
N LEU A 124 12.73 0.99 -2.43
CA LEU A 124 12.94 1.94 -1.37
C LEU A 124 14.29 1.69 -0.73
N GLU A 125 15.12 2.73 -0.65
CA GLU A 125 16.29 2.79 0.23
C GLU A 125 16.13 3.98 1.18
N THR A 126 16.09 3.75 2.48
CA THR A 126 16.03 4.83 3.50
C THR A 126 16.98 4.56 4.66
N THR A 127 17.37 5.60 5.40
CA THR A 127 18.19 5.45 6.61
C THR A 127 17.31 5.22 7.83
N ALA A 128 17.62 4.21 8.65
CA ALA A 128 17.00 3.96 9.94
C ALA A 128 17.28 5.13 10.89
N VAL A 129 16.29 5.96 11.16
CA VAL A 129 16.36 7.08 12.11
C VAL A 129 15.29 6.90 13.20
N PRO A 130 15.51 7.41 14.42
CA PRO A 130 14.60 7.17 15.54
C PRO A 130 13.13 7.52 15.25
N SER A 131 12.89 8.58 14.48
CA SER A 131 11.53 9.02 14.14
C SER A 131 10.74 8.05 13.24
N LEU A 132 11.39 7.07 12.60
CA LEU A 132 10.70 6.04 11.82
C LEU A 132 10.23 4.86 12.67
N PHE A 133 10.75 4.70 13.90
CA PHE A 133 10.39 3.61 14.79
C PHE A 133 9.48 4.13 15.90
N VAL A 134 8.23 3.66 15.91
CA VAL A 134 7.25 3.94 16.96
C VAL A 134 7.16 2.69 17.82
N ASP A 135 7.48 2.83 19.11
CA ASP A 135 7.58 1.71 20.05
C ASP A 135 8.54 0.60 19.55
N GLY A 136 9.69 1.01 19.00
CA GLY A 136 10.70 0.11 18.44
C GLY A 136 10.26 -0.62 17.16
N ARG A 137 9.15 -0.21 16.53
CA ARG A 137 8.62 -0.83 15.31
C ARG A 137 8.37 0.18 14.20
N LEU A 138 8.63 -0.26 12.97
CA LEU A 138 8.34 0.49 11.75
C LEU A 138 7.36 -0.32 10.91
N ARG A 139 6.26 0.31 10.51
CA ARG A 139 5.32 -0.26 9.54
C ARG A 139 5.62 0.25 8.15
N LEU A 140 6.04 -0.65 7.26
CA LEU A 140 6.16 -0.37 5.84
C LEU A 140 4.90 -0.86 5.12
N ARG A 141 4.24 0.03 4.39
CA ARG A 141 3.04 -0.29 3.61
C ARG A 141 3.24 0.09 2.16
N CYS A 142 2.95 -0.83 1.25
CA CYS A 142 2.92 -0.55 -0.17
C CYS A 142 1.47 -0.58 -0.67
N ILE A 143 1.06 0.45 -1.40
CA ILE A 143 -0.25 0.52 -2.03
C ILE A 143 -0.07 0.46 -3.55
N ALA A 144 -0.74 -0.49 -4.19
CA ALA A 144 -0.86 -0.60 -5.64
C ALA A 144 -2.21 -0.04 -6.08
N THR A 145 -2.18 0.88 -7.05
CA THR A 145 -3.37 1.54 -7.59
C THR A 145 -3.40 1.47 -9.12
N GLN A 146 -4.58 1.28 -9.69
CA GLN A 146 -4.78 1.31 -11.14
C GLN A 146 -6.12 2.02 -11.42
N TYR A 147 -6.03 3.29 -11.81
CA TYR A 147 -7.17 4.19 -11.92
C TYR A 147 -8.08 4.13 -10.68
N SER A 148 -9.40 4.22 -10.85
CA SER A 148 -10.40 4.03 -9.80
C SER A 148 -10.82 2.56 -9.60
N LEU A 149 -10.29 1.63 -10.39
CA LEU A 149 -10.79 0.26 -10.50
C LEU A 149 -10.02 -0.74 -9.62
N TYR A 150 -8.76 -0.45 -9.28
CA TYR A 150 -7.94 -1.31 -8.43
C TYR A 150 -7.21 -0.51 -7.35
N ARG A 151 -7.35 -0.96 -6.11
CA ARG A 151 -6.58 -0.48 -4.96
C ARG A 151 -6.38 -1.60 -3.96
N LYS A 152 -5.14 -2.06 -3.80
CA LYS A 152 -4.76 -3.09 -2.82
C LYS A 152 -3.46 -2.70 -2.14
N ALA A 153 -3.22 -3.26 -0.96
CA ALA A 153 -2.06 -2.94 -0.16
C ALA A 153 -1.44 -4.19 0.48
N ALA A 154 -0.15 -4.10 0.75
CA ALA A 154 0.59 -5.05 1.59
C ALA A 154 1.33 -4.29 2.69
N ASP A 155 1.62 -5.01 3.77
CA ASP A 155 2.27 -4.51 4.97
C ASP A 155 3.46 -5.39 5.33
N ALA A 156 4.56 -4.77 5.76
CA ALA A 156 5.72 -5.39 6.36
C ALA A 156 6.09 -4.65 7.65
N TRP A 157 6.55 -5.37 8.66
CA TRP A 157 6.92 -4.82 9.96
C TRP A 157 8.41 -5.03 10.21
N LEU A 158 9.11 -3.94 10.50
CA LEU A 158 10.52 -3.93 10.86
C LEU A 158 10.66 -3.54 12.33
N GLN A 159 11.75 -3.98 12.95
CA GLN A 159 12.05 -3.73 14.36
C GLN A 159 13.36 -2.95 14.49
N GLU A 160 13.42 -2.06 15.45
CA GLU A 160 14.67 -1.45 15.89
C GLU A 160 15.48 -2.49 16.67
N ASP A 161 16.77 -2.59 16.37
CA ASP A 161 17.70 -3.41 17.15
C ASP A 161 18.11 -2.63 18.40
N MET A 162 17.24 -2.65 19.41
CA MET A 162 17.52 -2.01 20.70
C MET A 162 18.36 -2.96 21.58
N PRO A 163 19.55 -2.54 22.05
CA PRO A 163 20.31 -3.35 22.98
C PRO A 163 19.53 -3.49 24.30
N GLN A 164 19.43 -4.72 24.81
CA GLN A 164 18.92 -4.92 26.16
C GLN A 164 19.93 -4.33 27.15
N LEU A 165 19.54 -3.27 27.87
CA LEU A 165 20.32 -2.83 29.02
C LEU A 165 20.27 -3.94 30.08
N ALA A 166 21.43 -4.48 30.43
CA ALA A 166 21.55 -5.40 31.55
C ALA A 166 21.11 -4.69 32.84
N HIS A 167 20.33 -5.39 33.67
CA HIS A 167 20.12 -4.95 35.05
C HIS A 167 21.45 -5.01 35.79
N VAL A 168 22.04 -3.85 36.09
CA VAL A 168 23.20 -3.78 36.97
C VAL A 168 22.70 -3.98 38.39
N LEU A 169 22.99 -5.13 38.99
CA LEU A 169 22.91 -5.32 40.44
C LEU A 169 23.92 -4.35 41.05
N GLY A 170 23.42 -3.26 41.66
CA GLY A 170 24.24 -2.37 42.46
C GLY A 170 24.87 -3.15 43.62
N PRO A 171 26.06 -2.77 44.11
CA PRO A 171 26.67 -3.42 45.26
C PRO A 171 25.71 -3.33 46.45
N SER A 172 25.28 -4.48 46.96
CA SER A 172 24.59 -4.57 48.23
C SER A 172 25.56 -4.14 49.33
N HIS A 173 25.39 -2.92 49.82
CA HIS A 173 26.03 -2.51 51.07
C HIS A 173 25.49 -3.41 52.19
N PRO A 174 26.36 -4.07 52.99
CA PRO A 174 25.90 -4.72 54.20
C PRO A 174 25.50 -3.61 55.18
N ASN A 175 24.20 -3.37 55.29
CA ASN A 175 23.67 -2.55 56.37
C ASN A 175 23.70 -3.39 57.66
N PRO A 176 24.24 -2.85 58.77
CA PRO A 176 24.18 -3.52 60.06
C PRO A 176 22.72 -3.62 60.52
N ASP A 177 22.41 -4.76 61.15
CA ASP A 177 21.09 -5.18 61.61
C ASP A 177 20.28 -4.03 62.21
N PHE A 178 19.16 -3.73 61.56
CA PHE A 178 18.03 -3.05 62.19
C PHE A 178 16.86 -4.03 62.17
N GLU A 179 16.57 -4.58 63.36
CA GLU A 179 15.31 -5.23 63.67
C GLU A 179 14.17 -4.28 63.31
N GLU A 180 13.28 -4.68 62.40
CA GLU A 180 11.91 -4.18 62.47
C GLU A 180 10.88 -5.17 61.94
N SER A 181 9.82 -5.25 62.73
CA SER A 181 8.64 -6.09 62.68
C SER A 181 7.97 -6.20 61.32
N GLY A 182 7.47 -7.40 61.02
CA GLY A 182 6.61 -7.64 59.88
C GLY A 182 5.33 -6.80 59.91
N GLN A 183 5.05 -6.15 58.79
CA GLN A 183 3.72 -5.68 58.42
C GLN A 183 3.47 -6.04 56.96
N SER A 184 2.51 -6.95 56.78
CA SER A 184 1.98 -7.37 55.49
C SER A 184 1.19 -6.21 54.88
N ALA A 185 1.73 -5.57 53.83
CA ALA A 185 0.99 -4.60 53.04
C ALA A 185 0.28 -5.30 51.88
N VAL A 186 -1.04 -5.13 51.85
CA VAL A 186 -1.97 -5.66 50.84
C VAL A 186 -1.75 -4.91 49.52
N GLN A 187 -1.52 -5.64 48.43
CA GLN A 187 -1.39 -5.08 47.09
C GLN A 187 -2.78 -5.03 46.42
N CYS A 188 -3.32 -3.82 46.20
CA CYS A 188 -4.50 -3.62 45.36
C CYS A 188 -4.09 -3.68 43.88
N SER A 189 -4.71 -4.58 43.12
CA SER A 189 -4.61 -4.67 41.67
C SER A 189 -5.86 -4.08 41.02
N PHE A 190 -5.68 -3.25 39.99
CA PHE A 190 -6.76 -2.80 39.11
C PHE A 190 -6.62 -3.51 37.76
N THR A 191 -7.70 -4.17 37.33
CA THR A 191 -7.83 -4.78 36.00
C THR A 191 -8.91 -4.02 35.25
N PHE A 192 -8.56 -3.41 34.12
CA PHE A 192 -9.53 -2.79 33.22
C PHE A 192 -9.82 -3.74 32.06
N TYR A 193 -11.09 -4.12 31.93
CA TYR A 193 -11.63 -4.72 30.71
C TYR A 193 -12.37 -3.61 29.95
N LEU A 194 -11.97 -3.38 28.69
CA LEU A 194 -12.76 -2.59 27.75
C LEU A 194 -13.50 -3.59 26.86
N SER A 195 -14.81 -3.66 27.07
CA SER A 195 -15.77 -4.25 26.15
C SER A 195 -16.58 -3.12 25.52
N GLU A 196 -16.45 -2.97 24.20
CA GLU A 196 -17.52 -2.73 23.24
C GLU A 196 -17.01 -3.02 21.83
#